data_AF-A0A973QW12-F1
#
_entry.id   AF-A0A973QW12-F1
#
_cell.length_a   1.000
_cell.length_b   1.000
_cell.length_c   1.000
_cell.angle_alpha   90.00
_cell.angle_beta   90.00
_cell.angle_gamma   90.00
#
_symmetry.space_group_name_H-M   'P 1'
#
loop_
_entity.id
_entity.type
_entity.pdbx_description
1 polymer ?
#
loop_
_entity_poly.entity_id
_entity_poly.type
_entity_poly.pdbx_seq_one_letter_code
_entity_poly.pdbx_strand_id
1 'polypeptide(L)'
;MSSDNGRPEPAAGEPGGEQLALIRESVRKAKAPKAKPRTWRGAALARELPVAKVLVDKGPVHLDKLWDYAVPAEMDAEAKPGVRVRVRFGAGTGKVREGRREGGGLLDGYIVERVAESDYRGPLAAVAQVVSPEPVLGPGLLALCRAVADRYAGSLADVLQLAVPKRNVRAEGEPSAPPLPPPGAPAAGSWERYPAGPGF
;
A
#
# COMPACT_ATOMS: atom_id res chain seq x y z
N MET A 1 26.50 56.03 -14.78
CA MET A 1 25.17 56.64 -14.60
C MET A 1 24.20 55.50 -14.31
N SER A 2 24.20 54.95 -13.10
CA SER A 2 23.51 55.43 -11.89
C SER A 2 22.02 55.70 -12.16
N SER A 3 21.18 54.72 -11.81
CA SER A 3 19.79 54.95 -11.41
C SER A 3 19.44 53.95 -10.32
N ASP A 4 19.49 54.51 -9.12
CA ASP A 4 18.96 54.05 -7.85
C ASP A 4 17.43 53.91 -7.92
N ASN A 5 16.86 52.93 -7.23
CA ASN A 5 15.43 52.86 -6.97
C ASN A 5 15.21 52.12 -5.64
N GLY A 6 15.16 52.90 -4.57
CA GLY A 6 14.95 52.45 -3.19
C GLY A 6 13.62 51.73 -3.00
N ARG A 7 13.66 50.67 -2.19
CA ARG A 7 12.47 50.03 -1.62
C ARG A 7 12.16 50.69 -0.26
N PRO A 8 10.89 50.99 0.05
CA PRO A 8 10.52 51.48 1.37
C PRO A 8 10.55 50.34 2.40
N GLU A 9 11.04 50.63 3.60
CA GLU A 9 10.97 49.71 4.75
C GLU A 9 9.53 49.55 5.26
N PRO A 10 9.08 48.33 5.61
CA PRO A 10 7.83 48.17 6.32
C PRO A 10 8.02 48.40 7.83
N ALA A 11 7.19 49.30 8.35
CA ALA A 11 7.05 49.65 9.75
C ALA A 11 6.72 48.44 10.66
N ALA A 12 7.21 48.53 11.89
CA ALA A 12 6.94 47.59 12.97
C ALA A 12 5.48 47.69 13.46
N GLY A 13 4.86 46.54 13.73
CA GLY A 13 3.81 46.40 14.74
C GLY A 13 2.42 46.03 14.23
N GLU A 14 2.17 44.75 13.95
CA GLU A 14 0.81 44.17 14.04
C GLU A 14 0.86 42.82 14.80
N PRO A 15 0.06 42.61 15.86
CA PRO A 15 0.03 41.38 16.65
C PRO A 15 -0.84 40.30 15.98
N GLY A 16 -0.63 40.04 14.68
CA GLY A 16 -1.40 39.06 13.89
C GLY A 16 -0.78 37.66 13.83
N GLY A 17 0.36 37.43 14.48
CA GLY A 17 1.16 36.21 14.33
C GLY A 17 0.82 35.05 15.27
N GLU A 18 0.15 35.34 16.40
CA GLU A 18 0.01 34.36 17.50
C GLU A 18 -1.04 33.29 17.22
N GLN A 19 -2.11 33.62 16.48
CA GLN A 19 -3.15 32.65 16.13
C GLN A 19 -2.65 31.58 15.13
N LEU A 20 -1.69 31.94 14.26
CA LEU A 20 -1.05 30.99 13.35
C LEU A 20 -0.02 30.10 14.04
N ALA A 21 0.54 30.53 15.17
CA ALA A 21 1.47 29.73 15.96
C ALA A 21 0.75 28.52 16.61
N LEU A 22 -0.45 28.73 17.15
CA LEU A 22 -1.28 27.67 17.74
C LEU A 22 -1.75 26.64 16.70
N ILE A 23 -2.07 27.07 15.48
CA ILE A 23 -2.38 26.16 14.36
C ILE A 23 -1.13 25.37 13.96
N ARG A 24 0.06 25.99 13.91
CA ARG A 24 1.33 25.31 13.59
C ARG A 24 1.70 24.27 14.64
N GLU A 25 1.51 24.52 15.92
CA GLU A 25 1.76 23.52 16.97
C GLU A 25 0.77 22.36 16.93
N SER A 26 -0.52 22.65 16.69
CA SER A 26 -1.56 21.63 16.54
C SER A 26 -1.32 20.74 15.32
N VAL A 27 -0.89 21.33 14.20
CA VAL A 27 -0.50 20.60 12.97
C VAL A 27 0.80 19.82 13.16
N ARG A 28 1.74 20.28 14.02
CA ARG A 28 2.97 19.55 14.38
C ARG A 28 2.68 18.34 15.28
N LYS A 29 1.78 18.46 16.27
CA LYS A 29 1.36 17.32 17.12
C LYS A 29 0.55 16.26 16.36
N ALA A 30 -0.23 16.65 15.35
CA ALA A 30 -1.01 15.73 14.51
C ALA A 30 -0.18 14.99 13.44
N LYS A 31 1.08 15.38 13.22
CA LYS A 31 2.01 14.69 12.33
C LYS A 31 3.15 14.07 13.13
N ALA A 32 2.87 12.92 13.75
CA ALA A 32 3.94 11.93 13.90
C ALA A 32 4.61 11.80 12.52
N PRO A 33 5.95 11.91 12.42
CA PRO A 33 6.63 11.92 11.13
C PRO A 33 6.41 10.57 10.46
N LYS A 34 5.41 10.47 9.57
CA LYS A 34 5.25 9.32 8.69
C LYS A 34 6.57 9.18 7.95
N ALA A 35 7.24 8.04 8.18
CA ALA A 35 8.51 7.72 7.58
C ALA A 35 8.43 8.01 6.09
N LYS A 36 9.21 8.99 5.60
CA LYS A 36 9.49 9.08 4.16
C LYS A 36 9.96 7.69 3.73
N PRO A 37 9.64 7.19 2.53
CA PRO A 37 10.16 5.92 2.01
C PRO A 37 11.68 6.03 1.84
N ARG A 38 12.37 6.01 2.98
CA ARG A 38 13.81 6.04 3.12
C ARG A 38 14.27 4.72 2.54
N THR A 39 15.37 4.77 1.80
CA THR A 39 16.12 3.55 1.59
C THR A 39 16.48 3.04 2.99
N TRP A 40 15.86 1.92 3.39
CA TRP A 40 16.08 1.29 4.69
C TRP A 40 17.50 0.70 4.71
N ARG A 41 18.55 1.53 4.63
CA ARG A 41 19.95 1.10 4.69
C ARG A 41 20.26 0.63 6.11
N GLY A 42 20.89 -0.53 6.25
CA GLY A 42 21.34 -1.06 7.54
C GLY A 42 20.26 -1.40 8.57
N ALA A 43 18.98 -1.15 8.29
CA ALA A 43 17.91 -1.46 9.23
C ALA A 43 17.82 -2.95 9.56
N ALA A 44 17.58 -3.26 10.82
CA ALA A 44 17.33 -4.62 11.28
C ALA A 44 16.10 -5.19 10.57
N LEU A 45 16.15 -6.48 10.25
CA LEU A 45 15.01 -7.20 9.68
C LEU A 45 14.09 -7.69 10.79
N ALA A 46 12.83 -7.94 10.44
CA ALA A 46 11.90 -8.66 11.30
C ALA A 46 12.53 -9.98 11.78
N ARG A 47 12.25 -10.36 13.03
CA ARG A 47 12.84 -11.57 13.62
C ARG A 47 12.21 -12.84 13.06
N GLU A 48 10.91 -12.79 12.81
CA GLU A 48 10.14 -13.90 12.27
C GLU A 48 9.71 -13.56 10.85
N LEU A 49 9.82 -14.53 9.93
CA LEU A 49 9.39 -14.39 8.54
C LEU A 49 9.87 -13.08 7.88
N PRO A 50 11.21 -12.81 7.82
CA PRO A 50 11.76 -11.53 7.40
C PRO A 50 11.57 -11.21 5.91
N VAL A 51 11.02 -12.12 5.12
CA VAL A 51 10.82 -11.95 3.69
C VAL A 51 9.32 -11.88 3.40
N ALA A 52 8.90 -10.83 2.68
CA ALA A 52 7.56 -10.70 2.14
C ALA A 52 7.56 -11.03 0.66
N LYS A 53 6.65 -11.90 0.21
CA LYS A 53 6.35 -12.08 -1.20
C LYS A 53 5.29 -11.07 -1.60
N VAL A 54 5.67 -10.13 -2.43
CA VAL A 54 4.86 -8.97 -2.80
C VAL A 54 4.40 -9.10 -4.24
N LEU A 55 3.10 -8.96 -4.44
CA LEU A 55 2.56 -8.64 -5.75
C LEU A 55 2.75 -7.15 -6.01
N VAL A 56 3.48 -6.80 -7.06
CA VAL A 56 3.72 -5.41 -7.46
C VAL A 56 2.65 -4.99 -8.47
N ASP A 57 2.07 -3.82 -8.27
CA ASP A 57 1.01 -3.28 -9.12
C ASP A 57 1.58 -2.78 -10.46
N LYS A 58 1.87 -3.73 -11.36
CA LYS A 58 2.48 -3.49 -12.68
C LYS A 58 1.97 -4.50 -13.71
N GLY A 59 1.24 -4.00 -14.71
CA GLY A 59 0.45 -4.81 -15.66
C GLY A 59 1.18 -5.67 -16.72
N PRO A 60 2.43 -5.43 -17.14
CA PRO A 60 3.08 -6.31 -18.12
C PRO A 60 3.14 -7.78 -17.66
N VAL A 61 2.58 -8.68 -18.47
CA VAL A 61 2.41 -10.12 -18.15
C VAL A 61 3.71 -10.82 -17.76
N HIS A 62 4.85 -10.46 -18.36
CA HIS A 62 6.16 -11.02 -17.99
C HIS A 62 6.63 -10.66 -16.57
N LEU A 63 5.94 -9.74 -15.89
CA LEU A 63 6.16 -9.33 -14.51
C LEU A 63 5.09 -9.84 -13.55
N ASP A 64 4.10 -10.60 -14.03
CA ASP A 64 3.02 -11.17 -13.24
C ASP A 64 3.50 -12.34 -12.39
N LYS A 65 4.25 -12.00 -11.35
CA LYS A 65 4.76 -12.93 -10.34
C LYS A 65 4.92 -12.19 -9.02
N LEU A 66 5.14 -12.98 -7.98
CA LEU A 66 5.54 -12.42 -6.69
C LEU A 66 7.02 -12.07 -6.69
N TRP A 67 7.34 -10.99 -5.99
CA TRP A 67 8.68 -10.47 -5.83
C TRP A 67 9.04 -10.47 -4.37
N ASP A 68 10.23 -10.96 -4.05
CA ASP A 68 10.68 -11.07 -2.67
C ASP A 68 11.26 -9.74 -2.18
N TYR A 69 10.80 -9.29 -1.02
CA TYR A 69 11.25 -8.08 -0.35
C TYR A 69 11.62 -8.38 1.10
N ALA A 70 12.65 -7.72 1.60
CA ALA A 70 12.98 -7.75 3.01
C ALA A 70 12.00 -6.89 3.83
N VAL A 71 11.56 -7.39 4.97
CA VAL A 71 10.69 -6.68 5.93
C VAL A 71 11.55 -6.06 7.02
N PRO A 72 11.63 -4.72 7.11
CA PRO A 72 12.29 -4.05 8.23
C PRO A 72 11.58 -4.37 9.56
N ALA A 73 12.35 -4.50 10.65
CA ALA A 73 11.83 -4.79 11.98
C ALA A 73 10.77 -3.78 12.45
N GLU A 74 10.93 -2.51 12.07
CA GLU A 74 9.99 -1.44 12.40
C GLU A 74 8.60 -1.64 11.74
N MET A 75 8.52 -2.41 10.66
CA MET A 75 7.27 -2.72 9.96
C MET A 75 6.70 -4.09 10.30
N ASP A 76 7.38 -4.88 11.14
CA ASP A 76 7.06 -6.30 11.35
C ASP A 76 5.60 -6.53 11.75
N ALA A 77 5.10 -5.72 12.70
CA ALA A 77 3.72 -5.82 13.20
C ALA A 77 2.65 -5.43 12.15
N GLU A 78 2.97 -4.52 11.22
CA GLU A 78 2.02 -4.00 10.23
C GLU A 78 2.09 -4.73 8.89
N ALA A 79 3.26 -5.28 8.54
CA ALA A 79 3.52 -6.00 7.31
C ALA A 79 2.92 -7.42 7.40
N LYS A 80 1.59 -7.51 7.29
CA LYS A 80 0.84 -8.77 7.30
C LYS A 80 0.42 -9.16 5.86
N PRO A 81 0.16 -10.45 5.59
CA PRO A 81 -0.50 -10.87 4.35
C PRO A 81 -1.80 -10.08 4.11
N GLY A 82 -2.02 -9.67 2.87
CA GLY A 82 -3.20 -8.92 2.41
C GLY A 82 -3.09 -7.39 2.50
N VAL A 83 -2.06 -6.85 3.17
CA VAL A 83 -1.93 -5.39 3.37
C VAL A 83 -1.32 -4.69 2.15
N ARG A 84 -1.68 -3.42 1.97
CA ARG A 84 -1.09 -2.55 0.94
C ARG A 84 0.28 -2.06 1.35
N VAL A 85 1.24 -2.15 0.44
CA VAL A 85 2.61 -1.67 0.61
C VAL A 85 3.05 -0.80 -0.55
N ARG A 86 4.11 0.00 -0.32
CA ARG A 86 4.91 0.57 -1.41
C ARG A 86 6.26 -0.10 -1.43
N VAL A 87 6.72 -0.42 -2.62
CA VAL A 87 8.01 -1.06 -2.86
C VAL A 87 8.76 -0.36 -3.97
N ARG A 88 10.09 -0.45 -3.93
CA ARG A 88 10.92 0.01 -5.04
C ARG A 88 11.01 -1.09 -6.10
N PHE A 89 10.72 -0.74 -7.34
CA PHE A 89 10.70 -1.67 -8.46
C PHE A 89 11.43 -1.11 -9.69
N GLY A 90 12.09 -1.99 -10.46
CA GLY A 90 12.75 -1.60 -11.71
C GLY A 90 14.14 -0.97 -11.54
N ALA A 91 14.79 -1.15 -10.39
CA ALA A 91 16.21 -0.80 -10.26
C ALA A 91 17.06 -1.79 -11.06
N GLY A 92 17.89 -1.36 -12.01
CA GLY A 92 18.85 -2.25 -12.68
C GLY A 92 19.78 -2.96 -11.67
N THR A 93 20.35 -4.11 -12.06
CA THR A 93 21.26 -4.94 -11.25
C THR A 93 22.50 -4.19 -10.73
N GLY A 94 22.91 -3.09 -11.38
CA GLY A 94 24.10 -2.31 -11.00
C GLY A 94 23.94 -1.37 -9.80
N LYS A 95 22.82 -1.40 -9.08
CA LYS A 95 22.59 -0.53 -7.90
C LYS A 95 22.39 -1.35 -6.62
N VAL A 96 23.37 -2.20 -6.32
CA VAL A 96 23.46 -2.86 -5.02
C VAL A 96 24.44 -2.08 -4.16
N ARG A 97 23.99 -1.64 -2.98
CA ARG A 97 24.84 -1.01 -1.96
C ARG A 97 24.60 -1.70 -0.62
N GLU A 98 25.68 -2.06 0.07
CA GLU A 98 25.62 -2.75 1.37
C GLU A 98 24.72 -4.01 1.36
N GLY A 99 24.78 -4.79 0.26
CA GLY A 99 23.97 -6.01 0.13
C GLY A 99 22.47 -5.78 0.00
N ARG A 100 22.01 -4.57 -0.40
CA ARG A 100 20.61 -4.27 -0.69
C ARG A 100 20.45 -3.64 -2.08
N ARG A 101 19.38 -4.01 -2.79
CA ARG A 101 19.04 -3.45 -4.11
C ARG A 101 18.36 -2.09 -3.93
N GLU A 102 18.92 -1.06 -4.54
CA GLU A 102 18.43 0.32 -4.46
C GLU A 102 18.14 0.91 -5.84
N GLY A 103 17.20 1.84 -5.92
CA GLY A 103 16.79 2.50 -7.16
C GLY A 103 15.40 2.04 -7.61
N GLY A 104 15.02 2.37 -8.84
CA GLY A 104 13.68 2.07 -9.35
C GLY A 104 12.61 3.02 -8.80
N GLY A 105 11.44 2.97 -9.43
CA GLY A 105 10.26 3.74 -9.04
C GLY A 105 9.60 3.15 -7.80
N LEU A 106 8.90 3.98 -7.03
CA LEU A 106 8.00 3.50 -5.99
C LEU A 106 6.68 3.09 -6.63
N LEU A 107 6.33 1.82 -6.48
CA LEU A 107 5.05 1.27 -6.92
C LEU A 107 4.29 0.74 -5.72
N ASP A 108 2.97 0.74 -5.87
CA ASP A 108 2.09 0.11 -4.89
C ASP A 108 2.08 -1.40 -5.12
N GLY A 109 1.61 -2.14 -4.12
CA GLY A 109 1.55 -3.58 -4.16
C GLY A 109 0.88 -4.16 -2.91
N TYR A 110 0.82 -5.48 -2.85
CA TYR A 110 0.21 -6.23 -1.76
C TYR A 110 1.15 -7.30 -1.27
N ILE A 111 1.29 -7.45 0.06
CA ILE A 111 1.96 -8.63 0.63
C ILE A 111 1.01 -9.81 0.43
N VAL A 112 1.46 -10.85 -0.26
CA VAL A 112 0.69 -12.08 -0.44
C VAL A 112 0.99 -13.06 0.69
N GLU A 113 2.25 -13.16 1.08
CA GLU A 113 2.70 -14.02 2.18
C GLU A 113 3.99 -13.51 2.79
N ARG A 114 4.34 -14.02 3.98
CA ARG A 114 5.64 -13.83 4.62
C ARG A 114 6.29 -15.18 4.88
N VAL A 115 7.58 -15.27 4.59
CA VAL A 115 8.38 -16.49 4.63
C VAL A 115 9.69 -16.25 5.36
N ALA A 116 10.26 -17.32 5.91
CA ALA A 116 11.53 -17.28 6.64
C ALA A 116 12.72 -16.97 5.71
N GLU A 117 12.70 -17.53 4.50
CA GLU A 117 13.81 -17.50 3.56
C GLU A 117 13.33 -17.20 2.13
N SER A 118 14.24 -16.70 1.30
CA SER A 118 14.02 -16.45 -0.12
C SER A 118 14.92 -17.35 -0.94
N ASP A 119 14.39 -17.94 -2.01
CA ASP A 119 15.19 -18.67 -3.00
C ASP A 119 16.06 -17.73 -3.86
N TYR A 120 15.83 -16.41 -3.78
CA TYR A 120 16.65 -15.42 -4.46
C TYR A 120 17.97 -15.23 -3.71
N ARG A 121 19.06 -15.68 -4.34
CA ARG A 121 20.42 -15.60 -3.79
C ARG A 121 21.02 -14.18 -3.76
N GLY A 122 20.32 -13.20 -4.35
CA GLY A 122 20.79 -11.84 -4.43
C GLY A 122 20.27 -10.96 -3.29
N PRO A 123 20.71 -9.69 -3.28
CA PRO A 123 20.28 -8.71 -2.28
C PRO A 123 18.80 -8.34 -2.45
N LEU A 124 17.99 -8.56 -1.41
CA LEU A 124 16.59 -8.15 -1.41
C LEU A 124 16.46 -6.63 -1.26
N ALA A 125 15.52 -6.05 -1.99
CA ALA A 125 15.06 -4.70 -1.70
C ALA A 125 14.17 -4.73 -0.44
N ALA A 126 14.21 -3.68 0.37
CA ALA A 126 13.31 -3.58 1.51
C ALA A 126 11.92 -3.07 1.10
N VAL A 127 10.88 -3.52 1.80
CA VAL A 127 9.57 -2.86 1.76
C VAL A 127 9.77 -1.39 2.14
N ALA A 128 9.31 -0.48 1.29
CA ALA A 128 9.56 0.94 1.50
C ALA A 128 8.60 1.54 2.53
N GLN A 129 7.35 1.05 2.54
CA GLN A 129 6.29 1.53 3.42
C GLN A 129 5.13 0.52 3.47
N VAL A 130 4.55 0.27 4.65
CA VAL A 130 3.18 -0.25 4.77
C VAL A 130 2.21 0.92 4.66
N VAL A 131 1.34 0.89 3.66
CA VAL A 131 0.44 2.03 3.33
C VAL A 131 -0.74 2.07 4.29
N SER A 132 -1.30 0.91 4.58
CA SER A 132 -2.38 0.65 5.52
C SER A 132 -2.19 -0.75 6.10
N PRO A 133 -2.34 -0.93 7.42
CA PRO A 133 -2.28 -2.25 8.06
C PRO A 133 -3.54 -3.09 7.80
N GLU A 134 -4.55 -2.55 7.13
CA GLU A 134 -5.80 -3.25 6.82
C GLU A 134 -5.58 -4.34 5.76
N PRO A 135 -5.88 -5.62 6.06
CA PRO A 135 -5.77 -6.72 5.09
C PRO A 135 -6.93 -6.69 4.09
N VAL A 136 -6.72 -6.06 2.94
CA VAL A 136 -7.74 -5.92 1.90
C VAL A 136 -7.68 -7.01 0.83
N LEU A 137 -6.52 -7.67 0.67
CA LEU A 137 -6.34 -8.78 -0.27
C LEU A 137 -6.36 -10.11 0.49
N GLY A 138 -7.57 -10.62 0.74
CA GLY A 138 -7.75 -11.96 1.33
C GLY A 138 -7.43 -13.10 0.35
N PRO A 139 -7.20 -14.32 0.85
CA PRO A 139 -6.80 -15.46 0.02
C PRO A 139 -7.86 -15.85 -1.02
N GLY A 140 -9.15 -15.75 -0.68
CA GLY A 140 -10.24 -16.03 -1.61
C GLY A 140 -10.30 -15.02 -2.76
N LEU A 141 -10.11 -13.73 -2.46
CA LEU A 141 -10.06 -12.68 -3.48
C LEU A 141 -8.83 -12.85 -4.38
N LEU A 142 -7.66 -13.15 -3.80
CA LEU A 142 -6.44 -13.45 -4.55
C LEU A 142 -6.64 -14.62 -5.52
N ALA A 143 -7.20 -15.74 -5.04
CA ALA A 143 -7.46 -16.91 -5.85
C ALA A 143 -8.44 -16.62 -7.00
N LEU A 144 -9.52 -15.87 -6.71
CA LEU A 144 -10.49 -15.44 -7.71
C LEU A 144 -9.83 -14.56 -8.78
N CYS A 145 -9.11 -13.52 -8.37
CA CYS A 145 -8.44 -12.60 -9.29
C CYS A 145 -7.39 -13.32 -10.13
N ARG A 146 -6.67 -14.29 -9.55
CA ARG A 146 -5.72 -15.15 -10.27
C ARG A 146 -6.42 -15.98 -11.34
N ALA A 147 -7.50 -16.68 -10.99
CA ALA A 147 -8.28 -17.47 -11.95
C ALA A 147 -8.84 -16.62 -13.10
N VAL A 148 -9.26 -15.38 -12.82
CA VAL A 148 -9.67 -14.42 -13.85
C VAL A 148 -8.50 -14.02 -14.75
N ALA A 149 -7.35 -13.63 -14.17
CA ALA A 149 -6.16 -13.27 -14.95
C ALA A 149 -5.73 -14.41 -15.89
N ASP A 150 -5.65 -15.64 -15.36
CA ASP A 150 -5.24 -16.82 -16.10
C ASP A 150 -6.24 -17.14 -17.23
N ARG A 151 -7.55 -17.05 -16.97
CA ARG A 151 -8.60 -17.30 -17.97
C ARG A 151 -8.56 -16.33 -19.14
N TYR A 152 -8.20 -15.07 -18.90
CA TYR A 152 -8.20 -14.01 -19.90
C TYR A 152 -6.79 -13.67 -20.42
N ALA A 153 -5.77 -14.45 -20.06
CA ALA A 153 -4.36 -14.20 -20.39
C ALA A 153 -3.89 -12.77 -20.02
N GLY A 154 -4.44 -12.24 -18.92
CA GLY A 154 -4.09 -10.94 -18.36
C GLY A 154 -3.11 -11.05 -17.19
N SER A 155 -2.81 -9.92 -16.55
CA SER A 155 -2.02 -9.90 -15.31
C SER A 155 -2.91 -9.84 -14.08
N LEU A 156 -2.48 -10.46 -12.98
CA LEU A 156 -3.18 -10.32 -11.69
C LEU A 156 -3.23 -8.87 -11.21
N ALA A 157 -2.19 -8.08 -11.50
CA ALA A 157 -2.16 -6.66 -11.14
C ALA A 157 -3.33 -5.90 -11.79
N ASP A 158 -3.58 -6.09 -13.08
CA ASP A 158 -4.67 -5.41 -13.79
C ASP A 158 -6.04 -5.81 -13.24
N VAL A 159 -6.24 -7.10 -12.91
CA VAL A 159 -7.48 -7.58 -12.30
C VAL A 159 -7.70 -6.98 -10.91
N LEU A 160 -6.64 -6.90 -10.10
CA LEU A 160 -6.74 -6.38 -8.73
C LEU A 160 -7.00 -4.87 -8.69
N GLN A 161 -6.54 -4.09 -9.65
CA GLN A 161 -6.88 -2.68 -9.74
C GLN A 161 -8.40 -2.44 -9.92
N LEU A 162 -9.10 -3.41 -10.52
CA LEU A 162 -10.56 -3.39 -10.68
C LEU A 162 -11.28 -3.98 -9.46
N ALA A 163 -10.71 -5.02 -8.84
CA ALA A 163 -11.32 -5.72 -7.73
C ALA A 163 -11.19 -5.00 -6.39
N VAL A 164 -10.08 -4.27 -6.19
CA VAL A 164 -9.75 -3.61 -4.93
C VAL A 164 -9.83 -2.09 -5.12
N PRO A 165 -10.81 -1.41 -4.49
CA PRO A 165 -10.93 0.05 -4.59
C PRO A 165 -9.67 0.77 -4.15
N LYS A 166 -9.45 1.97 -4.70
CA LYS A 166 -8.38 2.86 -4.21
C LYS A 166 -8.57 3.15 -2.73
N ARG A 167 -7.45 3.26 -2.02
CA ARG A 167 -7.42 3.57 -0.60
C ARG A 167 -8.19 4.85 -0.27
N ASN A 168 -9.01 4.80 0.76
CA ASN A 168 -9.64 5.97 1.39
C ASN A 168 -9.22 6.06 2.87
N VAL A 169 -8.42 7.08 3.21
CA VAL A 169 -7.86 7.26 4.56
C VAL A 169 -8.94 7.49 5.62
N ARG A 170 -10.04 8.17 5.25
CA ARG A 170 -11.13 8.45 6.19
C ARG A 170 -11.87 7.17 6.55
N ALA A 171 -12.21 6.36 5.55
CA ALA A 171 -12.90 5.09 5.75
C ALA A 171 -12.04 4.11 6.58
N GLU A 172 -10.72 4.07 6.36
CA GLU A 172 -9.81 3.22 7.16
C GLU A 172 -9.68 3.67 8.63
N GLY A 173 -10.00 4.92 8.96
CA GLY A 173 -9.99 5.41 10.34
C GLY A 173 -11.24 5.03 11.13
N GLU A 174 -12.28 4.56 10.45
CA GLU A 174 -13.54 4.14 11.06
C GLU A 174 -13.49 2.62 11.33
N PRO A 175 -13.87 2.15 12.52
CA PRO A 175 -13.90 0.72 12.81
C PRO A 175 -14.92 0.03 11.91
N SER A 176 -14.51 -1.10 11.31
CA SER A 176 -15.44 -1.91 10.53
C SER A 176 -16.55 -2.48 11.40
N ALA A 177 -17.78 -2.42 10.90
CA ALA A 177 -18.89 -3.12 11.53
C ALA A 177 -18.62 -4.64 11.52
N PRO A 178 -19.12 -5.39 12.52
CA PRO A 178 -19.03 -6.83 12.52
C PRO A 178 -19.67 -7.40 11.23
N PRO A 179 -19.10 -8.46 10.63
CA PRO A 179 -19.69 -9.11 9.47
C PRO A 179 -21.15 -9.49 9.75
N LEU A 180 -22.03 -9.21 8.79
CA LEU A 180 -23.40 -9.71 8.86
C LEU A 180 -23.38 -11.25 8.80
N PRO A 181 -24.30 -11.93 9.50
CA PRO A 181 -24.44 -13.36 9.34
C PRO A 181 -24.73 -13.69 7.88
N PRO A 182 -24.26 -14.85 7.36
CA PRO A 182 -24.60 -15.27 6.01
C PRO A 182 -26.13 -15.31 5.86
N PRO A 183 -26.67 -14.86 4.72
CA PRO A 183 -28.11 -14.93 4.51
C PRO A 183 -28.55 -16.38 4.62
N GLY A 184 -29.66 -16.61 5.33
CA GLY A 184 -30.25 -17.95 5.41
C GLY A 184 -30.61 -18.47 4.03
N ALA A 185 -30.61 -19.79 3.87
CA ALA A 185 -31.15 -20.41 2.66
C ALA A 185 -32.60 -19.94 2.48
N PRO A 186 -33.00 -19.53 1.27
CA PRO A 186 -34.40 -19.22 1.01
C PRO A 186 -35.26 -20.46 1.28
N ALA A 187 -36.48 -20.25 1.78
CA ALA A 187 -37.43 -21.34 1.91
C ALA A 187 -37.68 -22.00 0.53
N ALA A 188 -37.89 -23.31 0.51
CA ALA A 188 -38.38 -23.97 -0.69
C ALA A 188 -39.71 -23.32 -1.11
N GLY A 189 -39.83 -22.90 -2.36
CA GLY A 189 -40.99 -22.18 -2.87
C GLY A 189 -40.93 -22.05 -4.39
N SER A 190 -42.04 -21.59 -4.98
CA SER A 190 -42.14 -21.30 -6.41
C SER A 190 -41.30 -20.08 -6.78
N TRP A 191 -41.12 -19.85 -8.09
CA TRP A 191 -40.42 -18.68 -8.60
C TRP A 191 -41.21 -17.37 -8.45
N GLU A 192 -42.42 -17.40 -7.86
CA GLU A 192 -43.35 -16.26 -7.71
C GLU A 192 -42.75 -14.99 -7.11
N ARG A 193 -41.69 -15.11 -6.30
CA ARG A 193 -40.97 -13.93 -5.76
C ARG A 193 -40.28 -13.09 -6.84
N TYR A 194 -40.13 -13.62 -8.06
CA TYR A 194 -39.53 -12.96 -9.20
C TYR A 194 -40.62 -12.57 -10.21
N PRO A 195 -40.54 -11.38 -10.83
CA PRO A 195 -41.55 -10.91 -11.78
C PRO A 195 -41.81 -11.88 -12.97
N ALA A 196 -40.79 -12.60 -13.42
CA ALA A 196 -40.90 -13.59 -14.50
C ALA A 196 -41.15 -15.02 -13.99
N GLY A 197 -41.31 -15.19 -12.67
CA GLY A 197 -41.42 -16.47 -12.01
C GLY A 197 -42.63 -17.32 -12.38
N PRO A 198 -43.84 -16.76 -12.59
CA PRO A 198 -45.01 -17.56 -12.93
C PRO A 198 -44.91 -18.39 -14.23
N GLY A 199 -43.87 -18.19 -15.04
CA GLY A 199 -43.61 -18.98 -16.25
C GLY A 199 -42.76 -20.24 -16.03
N PHE A 200 -42.37 -20.56 -14.78
CA PHE A 200 -41.46 -21.67 -14.43
C PHE A 200 -41.96 -22.48 -13.23
#